data_AF-A1TTK9-F1
#
_entry.id   AF-A1TTK9-F1
#
_cell.length_a   1.000
_cell.length_b   1.000
_cell.length_c   1.000
_cell.angle_alpha   90.00
_cell.angle_beta   90.00
_cell.angle_gamma   90.00
#
_symmetry.space_group_name_H-M   'P 1'
#
loop_
_entity.id
_entity.type
_entity.pdbx_description
1 polymer ?
#
loop_
_entity_poly.entity_id
_entity_poly.type
_entity_poly.pdbx_seq_one_letter_code
_entity_poly.pdbx_strand_id
1 'polypeptide(L)'
;MKKMNLRFIFLVLFLFASFGAIFYNFGGHEDVADLVPKDRCVKSAYNDDSKTHKISINCRDYSGEVYTIIARRWSDKSKIENIASNLKGGEAVKSFICSEFKPSGEERFSEEIRHLHTCLSKENGITITSNSRAAVVFYINHFEK
;
A
#
# COMPACT_ATOMS: atom_id res chain seq x y z
N MET A 1 29.39 36.45 33.02
CA MET A 1 28.88 35.15 32.56
C MET A 1 27.71 34.73 33.44
N LYS A 2 26.48 34.77 32.93
CA LYS A 2 25.27 34.42 33.71
C LYS A 2 25.28 32.92 34.00
N LYS A 3 25.17 32.53 35.28
CA LYS A 3 24.90 31.15 35.72
C LYS A 3 23.58 30.71 35.08
N MET A 4 23.66 29.94 34.01
CA MET A 4 22.48 29.36 33.38
C MET A 4 21.92 28.32 34.35
N ASN A 5 20.67 28.50 34.75
CA ASN A 5 20.06 27.75 35.83
C ASN A 5 19.92 26.28 35.38
N LEU A 6 20.52 25.33 36.11
CA LEU A 6 20.58 23.91 35.70
C LEU A 6 19.17 23.32 35.42
N ARG A 7 18.14 23.83 36.10
CA ARG A 7 16.72 23.50 35.87
C ARG A 7 16.23 23.86 34.46
N PHE A 8 16.71 24.96 33.88
CA PHE A 8 16.36 25.36 32.50
C PHE A 8 16.94 24.38 31.47
N ILE A 9 18.14 23.86 31.71
CA ILE A 9 18.78 22.88 30.82
C ILE A 9 17.97 21.57 30.81
N PHE A 10 17.58 21.08 31.98
CA PHE A 10 16.74 19.88 32.08
C PHE A 10 15.37 20.05 31.42
N LEU A 11 14.74 21.23 31.57
CA LEU A 11 13.43 21.51 30.99
C LEU A 11 13.49 21.57 29.45
N VAL A 12 14.56 22.15 28.90
CA VAL A 12 14.81 22.18 27.46
C VAL A 12 15.08 20.78 26.90
N LEU A 13 15.90 19.96 27.58
CA LEU A 13 16.16 18.58 27.18
C LEU A 13 14.90 17.71 27.21
N PHE A 14 14.05 17.89 28.23
CA PHE A 14 12.78 17.17 28.34
C PHE A 14 11.81 17.55 27.21
N LEU A 15 11.75 18.83 26.84
CA LEU A 15 10.99 19.29 25.68
C LEU A 15 11.51 18.72 24.36
N PHE A 16 12.83 18.68 24.15
CA PHE A 16 13.38 18.06 22.93
C PHE A 16 13.10 16.55 22.86
N ALA A 17 13.17 15.84 24.00
CA ALA A 17 12.84 14.42 24.06
C ALA A 17 11.34 14.16 23.81
N SER A 18 10.45 15.00 24.35
CA SER A 18 9.00 14.86 24.14
C SER A 18 8.59 15.24 22.71
N PHE A 19 9.14 16.31 22.14
CA PHE A 19 8.94 16.64 20.73
C PHE A 19 9.50 15.53 19.82
N GLY A 20 10.70 15.01 20.10
CA GLY A 20 11.26 13.88 19.37
C GLY A 20 10.38 12.63 19.40
N ALA A 21 9.82 12.29 20.57
CA ALA A 21 8.90 11.16 20.73
C ALA A 21 7.55 11.36 20.02
N ILE A 22 7.04 12.60 19.97
CA ILE A 22 5.83 12.95 19.21
C ILE A 22 6.12 12.81 17.71
N PHE A 23 7.22 13.38 17.20
CA PHE A 23 7.62 13.24 15.80
C PHE A 23 7.91 11.80 15.39
N TYR A 24 8.49 10.98 16.28
CA TYR A 24 8.72 9.55 16.03
C TYR A 24 7.41 8.75 15.89
N ASN A 25 6.36 9.11 16.64
CA ASN A 25 5.03 8.51 16.48
C ASN A 25 4.28 9.00 15.23
N PHE A 26 4.60 10.18 14.71
CA PHE A 26 4.08 10.66 13.43
C PHE A 26 4.88 10.20 12.21
N GLY A 27 6.14 9.76 12.39
CA GLY A 27 7.08 9.43 11.31
C GLY A 27 7.06 7.98 10.82
N GLY A 28 6.11 7.15 11.28
CA GLY A 28 6.08 5.71 10.98
C GLY A 28 4.99 5.25 10.01
N HIS A 29 4.24 6.15 9.38
CA HIS A 29 3.43 5.77 8.23
C HIS A 29 4.34 5.80 7.00
N GLU A 30 4.95 4.65 6.74
CA GLU A 30 5.39 4.25 5.42
C GLU A 30 4.23 4.57 4.45
N ASP A 31 4.34 5.71 3.76
CA ASP A 31 3.18 6.45 3.27
C ASP A 31 2.53 5.67 2.12
N VAL A 32 1.26 5.29 2.27
CA VAL A 32 0.53 4.65 1.17
C VAL A 32 0.44 5.55 -0.06
N ALA A 33 0.75 6.84 0.08
CA ALA A 33 0.98 7.75 -1.05
C ALA A 33 2.12 7.29 -1.97
N ASP A 34 3.15 6.63 -1.45
CA ASP A 34 4.26 6.07 -2.25
C ASP A 34 3.80 4.91 -3.14
N LEU A 35 2.62 4.35 -2.87
CA LEU A 35 1.97 3.40 -3.75
C LEU A 35 1.33 4.08 -4.97
N VAL A 36 1.45 5.39 -5.17
CA VAL A 36 0.97 6.05 -6.39
C VAL A 36 2.16 6.29 -7.32
N PRO A 37 2.34 5.49 -8.39
CA PRO A 37 3.42 5.73 -9.34
C PRO A 37 3.25 7.10 -9.99
N LYS A 38 4.34 7.86 -10.07
CA LYS A 38 4.36 9.17 -10.73
C LYS A 38 4.15 8.99 -12.25
N ASP A 39 3.55 9.99 -12.88
CA ASP A 39 3.30 10.17 -14.33
C ASP A 39 1.92 9.75 -14.83
N ARG A 40 1.48 8.51 -14.57
CA ARG A 40 0.28 7.92 -15.20
C ARG A 40 -0.81 7.52 -14.23
N CYS A 41 -0.57 7.66 -12.94
CA CYS A 41 -1.48 7.25 -11.90
C CYS A 41 -1.70 8.40 -10.91
N VAL A 42 -2.93 8.49 -10.40
CA VAL A 42 -3.32 9.46 -9.38
C VAL A 42 -4.22 8.79 -8.34
N LYS A 43 -4.20 9.30 -7.12
CA LYS A 43 -5.16 8.91 -6.08
C LYS A 43 -6.60 9.15 -6.59
N SER A 44 -7.45 8.15 -6.47
CA SER A 44 -8.85 8.21 -6.90
C SER A 44 -9.67 9.10 -5.98
N ALA A 45 -10.70 9.75 -6.53
CA ALA A 45 -11.68 10.51 -5.77
C ALA A 45 -12.53 9.62 -4.83
N TYR A 46 -12.61 8.32 -5.12
CA TYR A 46 -13.31 7.33 -4.29
C TYR A 46 -12.44 6.77 -3.16
N ASN A 47 -11.27 7.37 -2.92
CA ASN A 47 -10.41 6.90 -1.84
C ASN A 47 -11.04 7.17 -0.47
N ASP A 48 -11.01 6.15 0.38
CA ASP A 48 -11.44 6.25 1.77
C ASP A 48 -10.23 6.60 2.65
N ASP A 49 -10.07 7.89 2.94
CA ASP A 49 -8.93 8.42 3.69
C ASP A 49 -8.88 7.97 5.15
N SER A 50 -9.96 7.38 5.67
CA SER A 50 -9.93 6.72 6.99
C SER A 50 -9.05 5.45 7.01
N LYS A 51 -8.75 4.89 5.83
CA LYS A 51 -7.98 3.64 5.68
C LYS A 51 -6.52 3.94 5.32
N THR A 52 -5.71 4.24 6.31
CA THR A 52 -4.29 4.64 6.15
C THR A 52 -3.37 3.60 5.50
N HIS A 53 -3.82 2.35 5.31
CA HIS A 53 -3.04 1.25 4.73
C HIS A 53 -3.55 0.82 3.34
N LYS A 54 -4.56 1.52 2.78
CA LYS A 54 -5.19 1.16 1.51
C LYS A 54 -5.48 2.42 0.70
N ILE A 55 -5.16 2.40 -0.60
CA ILE A 55 -5.43 3.50 -1.52
C ILE A 55 -6.10 3.00 -2.80
N SER A 56 -7.11 3.72 -3.27
CA SER A 56 -7.68 3.58 -4.62
C SER A 56 -6.95 4.53 -5.56
N ILE A 57 -6.54 4.02 -6.71
CA ILE A 57 -5.68 4.70 -7.68
C ILE A 57 -6.31 4.56 -9.06
N ASN A 58 -6.39 5.66 -9.79
CA ASN A 58 -6.76 5.65 -11.20
C ASN A 58 -5.49 5.81 -12.03
N CYS A 59 -5.26 4.90 -12.97
CA CYS A 59 -4.15 4.95 -13.91
C CYS A 59 -4.66 5.12 -15.33
N ARG A 60 -3.98 5.93 -16.15
CA ARG A 60 -4.32 6.12 -17.57
C ARG A 60 -3.25 5.51 -18.45
N ASP A 61 -3.61 4.52 -19.25
CA ASP A 61 -2.72 3.86 -20.19
C ASP A 61 -2.39 4.76 -21.41
N TYR A 62 -1.50 4.29 -22.29
CA TYR A 62 -1.09 5.04 -23.48
C TYR A 62 -2.20 5.31 -24.50
N SER A 63 -3.24 4.47 -24.52
CA SER A 63 -4.42 4.66 -25.39
C SER A 63 -5.45 5.65 -24.81
N GLY A 64 -5.32 6.00 -23.53
CA GLY A 64 -6.23 6.89 -22.82
C GLY A 64 -7.27 6.16 -21.97
N GLU A 65 -7.28 4.83 -21.97
CA GLU A 65 -8.08 3.98 -21.10
C GLU A 65 -7.71 4.22 -19.63
N VAL A 66 -8.74 4.29 -18.77
CA VAL A 66 -8.56 4.52 -17.33
C VAL A 66 -8.84 3.24 -16.57
N TYR A 67 -7.86 2.79 -15.81
CA TYR A 67 -7.95 1.65 -14.91
C TYR A 67 -8.09 2.10 -13.47
N THR A 68 -8.99 1.45 -12.73
CA THR A 68 -9.09 1.59 -11.28
C THR A 68 -8.38 0.43 -10.60
N ILE A 69 -7.46 0.76 -9.71
CA ILE A 69 -6.62 -0.16 -8.96
C ILE A 69 -6.78 0.13 -7.47
N ILE A 70 -6.74 -0.91 -6.65
CA ILE A 70 -6.63 -0.78 -5.20
C ILE A 70 -5.27 -1.33 -4.80
N ALA A 71 -4.43 -0.46 -4.25
CA ALA A 71 -3.16 -0.82 -3.65
C ALA A 71 -3.31 -0.85 -2.12
N ARG A 72 -2.72 -1.83 -1.46
CA ARG A 72 -2.78 -2.00 -0.01
C ARG A 72 -1.45 -2.48 0.53
N ARG A 73 -1.01 -1.87 1.63
CA ARG A 73 0.16 -2.31 2.40
C ARG A 73 -0.27 -3.16 3.58
N TRP A 74 0.52 -4.18 3.89
CA TRP A 74 0.31 -5.12 4.98
C TRP A 74 1.54 -5.11 5.89
N SER A 75 1.32 -4.90 7.18
CA SER A 75 2.35 -5.01 8.22
C SER A 75 2.39 -6.39 8.90
N ASP A 76 1.29 -7.14 8.80
CA ASP A 76 1.14 -8.44 9.43
C ASP A 76 1.64 -9.56 8.51
N LYS A 77 2.77 -10.16 8.89
CA LYS A 77 3.40 -11.27 8.15
C LYS A 77 2.47 -12.47 7.96
N SER A 78 1.62 -12.79 8.95
CA SER A 78 0.70 -13.94 8.84
C SER A 78 -0.32 -13.75 7.73
N LYS A 79 -0.79 -12.51 7.53
CA LYS A 79 -1.70 -12.15 6.43
C LYS A 79 -1.00 -12.21 5.09
N ILE A 80 0.24 -11.73 5.01
CA ILE A 80 1.06 -11.81 3.79
C ILE A 80 1.23 -13.27 3.37
N GLU A 81 1.56 -14.18 4.30
CA GLU A 81 1.72 -15.61 3.99
C GLU A 81 0.40 -16.25 3.56
N ASN A 82 -0.72 -15.92 4.20
CA ASN A 82 -2.03 -16.42 3.79
C ASN A 82 -2.37 -15.97 2.35
N ILE A 83 -2.15 -14.69 2.04
CA ILE A 83 -2.36 -14.18 0.67
C ILE A 83 -1.43 -14.89 -0.31
N ALA A 84 -0.15 -15.04 0.01
CA ALA A 84 0.82 -15.74 -0.83
C ALA A 84 0.40 -17.20 -1.10
N SER A 85 -0.14 -17.88 -0.08
CA SER A 85 -0.67 -19.24 -0.23
C SER A 85 -1.85 -19.29 -1.21
N ASN A 86 -2.75 -18.31 -1.16
CA ASN A 86 -3.90 -18.24 -2.08
C ASN A 86 -3.50 -17.88 -3.52
N LEU A 87 -2.33 -17.25 -3.70
CA LEU A 87 -1.77 -16.91 -5.01
C LEU A 87 -0.75 -17.96 -5.49
N LYS A 88 -0.59 -19.09 -4.79
CA LYS A 88 0.38 -20.13 -5.14
C LYS A 88 0.07 -20.69 -6.53
N GLY A 89 1.09 -20.75 -7.39
CA GLY A 89 0.94 -21.16 -8.78
C GLY A 89 0.43 -20.06 -9.72
N GLY A 90 0.29 -18.83 -9.20
CA GLY A 90 0.07 -17.64 -10.01
C GLY A 90 1.27 -17.29 -10.89
N GLU A 91 1.04 -16.35 -11.80
CA GLU A 91 2.05 -15.82 -12.72
C GLU A 91 2.96 -14.81 -12.01
N ALA A 92 4.27 -14.89 -12.27
CA ALA A 92 5.20 -13.89 -11.78
C ALA A 92 5.23 -12.67 -12.72
N VAL A 93 5.04 -11.46 -12.16
CA VAL A 93 5.16 -10.18 -12.85
C VAL A 93 6.12 -9.30 -12.05
N LYS A 94 7.37 -9.18 -12.52
CA LYS A 94 8.48 -8.58 -11.76
C LYS A 94 8.59 -9.18 -10.34
N SER A 95 8.58 -8.39 -9.27
CA SER A 95 8.64 -8.90 -7.89
C SER A 95 7.29 -9.44 -7.36
N PHE A 96 6.22 -9.37 -8.15
CA PHE A 96 4.87 -9.74 -7.74
C PHE A 96 4.48 -11.14 -8.23
N ILE A 97 3.70 -11.84 -7.40
CA ILE A 97 2.98 -13.06 -7.80
C ILE A 97 1.52 -12.67 -7.99
N CYS A 98 0.98 -12.94 -9.18
CA CYS A 98 -0.34 -12.52 -9.62
C CYS A 98 -1.24 -13.72 -9.91
N SER A 99 -2.48 -13.68 -9.43
CA SER A 99 -3.53 -14.61 -9.82
C SER A 99 -4.88 -13.90 -9.77
N GLU A 100 -5.84 -14.43 -10.51
CA GLU A 100 -7.25 -14.17 -10.24
C GLU A 100 -7.57 -14.68 -8.82
N PHE A 101 -8.37 -13.91 -8.09
CA PHE A 101 -8.76 -14.22 -6.73
C PHE A 101 -9.68 -15.44 -6.75
N LYS A 102 -9.20 -16.55 -6.18
CA LYS A 102 -9.97 -17.80 -6.05
C LYS A 102 -10.46 -17.92 -4.61
N PRO A 103 -11.63 -17.37 -4.24
CA PRO A 103 -12.14 -17.54 -2.89
C PRO A 103 -12.43 -19.01 -2.62
N SER A 104 -12.03 -19.51 -1.46
CA SER A 104 -12.51 -20.79 -0.94
C SER A 104 -13.93 -20.61 -0.40
N GLY A 105 -14.91 -21.26 -1.02
CA GLY A 105 -16.32 -21.16 -0.63
C GLY A 105 -17.12 -20.33 -1.64
N GLU A 106 -17.63 -21.04 -2.65
CA GLU A 106 -18.31 -20.45 -3.81
C GLU A 106 -19.51 -19.55 -3.44
N GLU A 107 -20.20 -19.84 -2.34
CA GLU A 107 -21.46 -19.14 -1.99
C GLU A 107 -21.28 -17.79 -1.27
N ARG A 108 -20.06 -17.41 -0.88
CA ARG A 108 -19.83 -16.24 -0.01
C ARG A 108 -19.43 -14.96 -0.72
N PHE A 109 -19.17 -15.00 -2.02
CA PHE A 109 -18.64 -13.86 -2.77
C PHE A 109 -19.43 -13.67 -4.07
N SER A 110 -19.73 -12.43 -4.42
CA SER A 110 -20.36 -12.09 -5.70
C SER A 110 -19.45 -12.47 -6.87
N GLU A 111 -20.03 -12.72 -8.06
CA GLU A 111 -19.24 -13.05 -9.26
C GLU A 111 -18.19 -11.99 -9.58
N GLU A 112 -18.49 -10.70 -9.36
CA GLU A 112 -17.53 -9.62 -9.57
C GLU A 112 -16.26 -9.75 -8.72
N ILE A 113 -16.35 -10.28 -7.49
CA ILE A 113 -15.19 -10.47 -6.60
C ILE A 113 -14.34 -11.65 -7.05
N ARG A 114 -14.94 -12.65 -7.70
CA ARG A 114 -14.23 -13.83 -8.23
C ARG A 114 -13.29 -13.49 -9.38
N HIS A 115 -13.53 -12.38 -10.07
CA HIS A 115 -12.72 -11.94 -11.22
C HIS A 115 -11.68 -10.88 -10.87
N LEU A 116 -11.43 -10.65 -9.58
CA LEU A 116 -10.40 -9.70 -9.16
C LEU A 116 -9.02 -10.29 -9.39
N HIS A 117 -8.25 -9.68 -10.27
CA HIS A 117 -6.83 -9.94 -10.41
C HIS A 117 -6.09 -9.33 -9.23
N THR A 118 -5.39 -10.18 -8.49
CA THR A 118 -4.64 -9.82 -7.28
C THR A 118 -3.17 -10.17 -7.47
N CYS A 119 -2.30 -9.21 -7.20
CA CYS A 119 -0.85 -9.37 -7.22
C CYS A 119 -0.28 -9.05 -5.84
N LEU A 120 0.69 -9.85 -5.38
CA LEU A 120 1.37 -9.66 -4.10
C LEU A 120 2.89 -9.52 -4.32
N SER A 121 3.48 -8.43 -3.84
CA SER A 121 4.91 -8.35 -3.57
C SER A 121 5.12 -8.74 -2.12
N LYS A 122 5.65 -9.94 -1.91
CA LYS A 122 5.83 -10.53 -0.57
C LYS A 122 6.87 -9.76 0.24
N GLU A 123 7.95 -9.35 -0.42
CA GLU A 123 9.04 -8.58 0.17
C GLU A 123 8.56 -7.23 0.70
N ASN A 124 7.79 -6.51 -0.11
CA ASN A 124 7.29 -5.18 0.24
C ASN A 124 5.97 -5.20 1.04
N GLY A 125 5.33 -6.37 1.19
CA GLY A 125 4.04 -6.50 1.84
C GLY A 125 2.92 -5.73 1.12
N ILE A 126 2.97 -5.63 -0.21
CA ILE A 126 2.03 -4.84 -1.01
C ILE A 126 1.13 -5.76 -1.83
N THR A 127 -0.18 -5.53 -1.76
CA THR A 127 -1.15 -6.15 -2.69
C THR A 127 -1.75 -5.12 -3.62
N ILE A 128 -1.80 -5.47 -4.90
CA ILE A 128 -2.44 -4.70 -5.97
C ILE A 128 -3.61 -5.49 -6.49
N THR A 129 -4.78 -4.86 -6.57
CA THR A 129 -6.02 -5.52 -7.00
C THR A 129 -6.78 -4.70 -8.01
N SER A 130 -7.35 -5.35 -9.03
CA SER A 130 -8.23 -4.74 -10.02
C SER A 130 -9.12 -5.81 -10.66
N ASN A 131 -10.22 -5.40 -11.29
CA ASN A 131 -11.06 -6.28 -12.11
C ASN A 131 -10.46 -6.56 -13.51
N SER A 132 -9.27 -6.01 -13.80
CA SER A 132 -8.58 -6.18 -15.08
C SER A 132 -7.15 -6.67 -14.86
N ARG A 133 -6.77 -7.75 -15.54
CA ARG A 133 -5.38 -8.23 -15.57
C ARG A 133 -4.44 -7.18 -16.17
N ALA A 134 -4.88 -6.51 -17.24
CA ALA A 134 -4.10 -5.48 -17.89
C ALA A 134 -3.82 -4.30 -16.93
N ALA A 135 -4.80 -3.93 -16.11
CA ALA A 135 -4.65 -2.86 -15.12
C ALA A 135 -3.56 -3.17 -14.08
N VAL A 136 -3.57 -4.37 -13.48
CA VAL A 136 -2.56 -4.73 -12.46
C VAL A 136 -1.16 -4.84 -13.06
N VAL A 137 -1.02 -5.39 -14.27
CA VAL A 137 0.27 -5.49 -14.98
C VAL A 137 0.79 -4.11 -15.36
N PHE A 138 -0.07 -3.24 -15.91
CA PHE A 138 0.27 -1.86 -16.22
C PHE A 138 0.79 -1.13 -14.98
N TYR A 139 0.06 -1.23 -13.87
CA TYR A 139 0.44 -0.58 -12.62
C TYR A 139 1.80 -1.08 -12.10
N ILE A 140 2.02 -2.41 -12.03
CA ILE A 140 3.29 -2.99 -11.55
C ILE A 140 4.46 -2.51 -12.40
N ASN A 141 4.28 -2.44 -13.72
CA ASN A 141 5.32 -1.94 -14.62
C ASN A 141 5.72 -0.49 -14.32
N HIS A 142 4.77 0.35 -13.90
CA HIS A 142 5.02 1.75 -13.53
C HIS A 142 5.48 1.92 -12.07
N PHE A 143 5.13 0.99 -11.18
CA PHE A 143 5.55 1.02 -9.78
C PHE A 143 7.04 0.65 -9.64
N GLU A 144 7.48 -0.41 -10.32
CA GLU A 144 8.87 -0.92 -10.23
C GLU A 144 9.71 -0.53 -11.46
N LYS A 145 9.65 0.73 -11.89
CA LYS A 145 10.31 1.20 -13.14
C LYS A 145 11.73 0.68 -13.32
#